data_AF-M4EYN2-F1
#
_entry.id   AF-M4EYN2-F1
#
_cell.length_a   1.000
_cell.length_b   1.000
_cell.length_c   1.000
_cell.angle_alpha   90.00
_cell.angle_beta   90.00
_cell.angle_gamma   90.00
#
_symmetry.space_group_name_H-M   'P 1'
#
loop_
_entity.id
_entity.type
_entity.pdbx_description
1 polymer ?
#
loop_
_entity_poly.entity_id
_entity_poly.type
_entity_poly.pdbx_seq_one_letter_code
_entity_poly.pdbx_strand_id
1 'polypeptide(L)'
;MYSLILNDKPKRVEFQMRILERSGLGEETCLPPAIHYIPPTPTMNEATSEAQMVIFSAMDDLFKKTGIMPKDINILIVNCSLFSPAPSLSAVVINKYKLRSNIKSFNLSGMGCNAGLISVELARDLLQVHPNSNAIIISTEIIMPNHYKGNERAMLLPNCLFRMGSAAILMSNGRSDQWRAKYKLSHLVRTHRGADAQN
;
A
#
# COMPACT_ATOMS: atom_id res chain seq x y z
N MET A 1 0.39 5.37 -34.46
CA MET A 1 0.13 4.15 -33.66
C MET A 1 -0.75 4.42 -32.42
N TYR A 2 -0.69 5.59 -31.76
CA TYR A 2 -1.64 6.01 -30.70
C TYR A 2 -3.10 6.21 -31.18
N SER A 3 -3.30 6.46 -32.48
CA SER A 3 -4.60 6.76 -33.09
C SER A 3 -5.58 5.56 -33.15
N LEU A 4 -5.11 4.32 -33.10
CA LEU A 4 -5.95 3.14 -33.38
C LEU A 4 -6.75 2.63 -32.16
N ILE A 5 -6.39 3.00 -30.93
CA ILE A 5 -7.10 2.57 -29.70
C ILE A 5 -8.04 3.66 -29.17
N LEU A 6 -7.78 4.93 -29.52
CA LEU A 6 -8.56 6.08 -29.07
C LEU A 6 -9.87 6.28 -29.88
N ASN A 7 -9.96 5.69 -31.08
CA ASN A 7 -11.06 5.94 -32.01
C ASN A 7 -12.42 5.33 -31.59
N ASP A 8 -12.44 4.36 -30.68
CA ASP A 8 -13.68 3.65 -30.36
C ASP A 8 -14.59 4.41 -29.38
N LYS A 9 -14.03 5.33 -28.56
CA LYS A 9 -14.78 6.09 -27.51
C LYS A 9 -14.15 7.47 -27.18
N PRO A 10 -14.23 8.46 -28.08
CA PRO A 10 -13.53 9.75 -27.93
C PRO A 10 -13.91 10.52 -26.65
N LYS A 11 -15.19 10.53 -26.27
CA LYS A 11 -15.66 11.24 -25.04
C LYS A 11 -15.05 10.68 -23.75
N ARG A 12 -14.80 9.37 -23.69
CA ARG A 12 -14.19 8.70 -22.51
C ARG A 12 -12.72 9.08 -22.38
N VAL A 13 -12.01 9.08 -23.51
CA VAL A 13 -10.61 9.47 -23.58
C VAL A 13 -10.45 10.94 -23.19
N GLU A 14 -11.24 11.83 -23.79
CA GLU A 14 -11.19 13.26 -23.51
C GLU A 14 -11.46 13.56 -22.03
N PHE A 15 -12.43 12.87 -21.43
CA PHE A 15 -12.70 12.98 -20.00
C PHE A 15 -11.49 12.57 -19.15
N GLN A 16 -10.90 11.40 -19.40
CA GLN A 16 -9.75 10.92 -18.65
C GLN A 16 -8.51 11.81 -18.85
N MET A 17 -8.23 12.28 -20.08
CA MET A 17 -7.14 13.22 -20.35
C MET A 17 -7.30 14.50 -19.55
N ARG A 18 -8.51 15.09 -19.53
CA ARG A 18 -8.78 16.31 -18.77
C ARG A 18 -8.57 16.12 -17.26
N ILE A 19 -8.89 14.93 -16.72
CA ILE A 19 -8.62 14.60 -15.32
C ILE A 19 -7.13 14.45 -15.09
N LEU A 20 -6.40 13.72 -15.94
CA LEU A 20 -4.95 13.52 -15.82
C LEU A 20 -4.20 14.85 -15.81
N GLU A 21 -4.49 15.74 -16.77
CA GLU A 21 -3.89 17.08 -16.89
C GLU A 21 -4.13 17.97 -15.66
N ARG A 22 -5.23 17.76 -14.94
CA ARG A 22 -5.65 18.57 -13.79
C ARG A 22 -5.50 17.88 -12.44
N SER A 23 -5.03 16.64 -12.41
CA SER A 23 -4.97 15.81 -11.21
C SER A 23 -3.85 16.23 -10.24
N GLY A 24 -2.85 16.97 -10.72
CA GLY A 24 -1.66 17.32 -9.94
C GLY A 24 -0.72 16.14 -9.71
N LEU A 25 -0.91 15.01 -10.40
CA LEU A 25 0.01 13.88 -10.34
C LEU A 25 1.30 14.22 -11.09
N GLY A 26 2.43 14.08 -10.39
CA GLY A 26 3.76 14.28 -10.97
C GLY A 26 4.28 13.07 -11.73
N GLU A 27 5.39 13.29 -12.43
CA GLU A 27 6.09 12.28 -13.24
C GLU A 27 6.69 11.13 -12.42
N GLU A 28 6.79 11.26 -11.09
CA GLU A 28 7.27 10.23 -10.17
C GLU A 28 6.16 9.23 -9.76
N THR A 29 4.99 9.29 -10.39
CA THR A 29 3.89 8.35 -10.14
C THR A 29 3.73 7.38 -11.30
N CYS A 30 3.33 6.13 -11.02
CA CYS A 30 3.20 5.12 -12.07
C CYS A 30 1.93 4.28 -11.93
N LEU A 31 1.48 3.74 -13.07
CA LEU A 31 0.51 2.64 -13.14
C LEU A 31 1.27 1.30 -13.19
N PRO A 32 0.66 0.19 -12.74
CA PRO A 32 1.26 -1.14 -12.82
C PRO A 32 1.73 -1.50 -14.24
N PRO A 33 2.87 -2.19 -14.40
CA PRO A 33 3.39 -2.64 -15.70
C PRO A 33 2.32 -3.25 -16.60
N ALA A 34 1.44 -4.07 -16.03
CA ALA A 34 0.43 -4.80 -16.78
C ALA A 34 -0.69 -3.92 -17.39
N ILE A 35 -0.85 -2.66 -16.94
CA ILE A 35 -1.77 -1.69 -17.56
C ILE A 35 -1.16 -1.06 -18.82
N HIS A 36 0.17 -1.09 -18.98
CA HIS A 36 0.85 -0.52 -20.15
C HIS A 36 0.83 -1.45 -21.39
N TYR A 37 0.44 -2.73 -21.24
CA TYR A 37 0.24 -3.62 -22.38
C TYR A 37 -1.05 -3.33 -23.14
N ILE A 38 -1.05 -3.65 -24.44
CA ILE A 38 -2.22 -3.51 -25.32
C ILE A 38 -2.55 -4.90 -25.90
N PRO A 39 -3.69 -5.51 -25.53
CA PRO A 39 -4.62 -5.08 -24.47
C PRO A 39 -4.02 -5.28 -23.06
N PRO A 40 -4.51 -4.56 -22.03
CA PRO A 40 -4.02 -4.73 -20.66
C PRO A 40 -4.33 -6.12 -20.14
N THR A 41 -3.46 -6.65 -19.27
CA THR A 41 -3.49 -8.03 -18.76
C THR A 41 -3.81 -8.11 -17.25
N PRO A 42 -5.02 -7.73 -16.79
CA PRO A 42 -5.40 -7.78 -15.37
C PRO A 42 -5.58 -9.21 -14.90
N THR A 43 -4.50 -9.82 -14.44
CA THR A 43 -4.51 -11.14 -13.82
C THR A 43 -4.13 -11.03 -12.34
N MET A 44 -4.51 -12.04 -11.55
CA MET A 44 -4.09 -12.15 -10.15
C MET A 44 -2.57 -12.29 -10.00
N ASN A 45 -1.89 -12.85 -11.00
CA ASN A 45 -0.44 -12.96 -11.03
C ASN A 45 0.22 -11.58 -11.23
N GLU A 46 -0.36 -10.74 -12.08
CA GLU A 46 0.12 -9.37 -12.28
C GLU A 46 -0.13 -8.51 -11.03
N ALA A 47 -1.27 -8.65 -10.36
CA ALA A 47 -1.52 -7.99 -9.08
C ALA A 47 -0.54 -8.44 -7.98
N THR A 48 -0.20 -9.73 -7.95
CA THR A 48 0.82 -10.26 -7.04
C THR A 48 2.21 -9.71 -7.37
N SER A 49 2.54 -9.58 -8.65
CA SER A 49 3.82 -9.02 -9.12
C SER A 49 3.93 -7.54 -8.81
N GLU A 50 2.84 -6.76 -9.00
CA GLU A 50 2.73 -5.37 -8.56
C GLU A 50 3.02 -5.26 -7.07
N ALA A 51 2.35 -6.08 -6.25
CA ALA A 51 2.50 -6.06 -4.80
C ALA A 51 3.94 -6.38 -4.37
N GLN A 52 4.54 -7.43 -4.93
CA GLN A 52 5.92 -7.78 -4.64
C GLN A 52 6.89 -6.66 -5.03
N MET A 53 6.69 -6.04 -6.19
CA MET A 53 7.54 -4.96 -6.67
C MET A 53 7.58 -3.79 -5.68
N VAL A 54 6.42 -3.26 -5.31
CA VAL A 54 6.36 -2.06 -4.45
C VAL A 54 6.72 -2.38 -3.01
N ILE A 55 6.23 -3.50 -2.46
CA ILE A 55 6.48 -3.89 -1.07
C ILE A 55 7.96 -4.21 -0.85
N PHE A 56 8.57 -4.99 -1.75
CA PHE A 56 9.98 -5.36 -1.59
C PHE A 56 10.89 -4.15 -1.75
N SER A 57 10.60 -3.28 -2.73
CA SER A 57 11.34 -2.02 -2.86
C SER A 57 11.30 -1.17 -1.59
N ALA A 58 10.12 -0.97 -1.00
CA ALA A 58 9.98 -0.19 0.23
C ALA A 58 10.68 -0.84 1.44
N MET A 59 10.61 -2.17 1.54
CA MET A 59 11.26 -2.94 2.61
C MET A 59 12.79 -2.92 2.48
N ASP A 60 13.32 -3.12 1.28
CA ASP A 60 14.76 -3.09 1.00
C ASP A 60 15.34 -1.70 1.35
N ASP A 61 14.63 -0.65 0.97
CA ASP A 61 14.96 0.73 1.32
C ASP A 61 14.97 0.96 2.83
N LEU A 62 13.96 0.43 3.54
CA LEU A 62 13.87 0.54 5.00
C LEU A 62 15.04 -0.18 5.67
N PHE A 63 15.35 -1.41 5.26
CA PHE A 63 16.49 -2.18 5.77
C PHE A 63 17.80 -1.45 5.53
N LYS A 64 18.02 -0.95 4.31
CA LYS A 64 19.22 -0.17 3.96
C LYS A 64 19.36 1.09 4.81
N LYS A 65 18.27 1.83 5.04
CA LYS A 65 18.26 3.10 5.80
C LYS A 65 18.40 2.90 7.30
N THR A 66 17.93 1.78 7.84
CA THR A 66 17.85 1.55 9.30
C THR A 66 18.89 0.57 9.84
N GLY A 67 19.45 -0.30 8.98
CA GLY A 67 20.39 -1.34 9.37
C GLY A 67 19.79 -2.47 10.23
N ILE A 68 18.48 -2.47 10.47
CA ILE A 68 17.81 -3.49 11.29
C ILE A 68 17.89 -4.85 10.60
N MET A 69 18.17 -5.92 11.36
CA MET A 69 18.18 -7.26 10.78
C MET A 69 16.76 -7.82 10.68
N PRO A 70 16.46 -8.63 9.65
CA PRO A 70 15.16 -9.29 9.51
C PRO A 70 14.70 -10.09 10.76
N LYS A 71 15.66 -10.60 11.54
CA LYS A 71 15.39 -11.36 12.77
C LYS A 71 15.00 -10.49 13.97
N ASP A 72 15.32 -9.20 13.93
CA ASP A 72 15.02 -8.25 15.02
C ASP A 72 13.60 -7.66 14.92
N ILE A 73 12.83 -8.03 13.90
CA ILE A 73 11.46 -7.56 13.70
C ILE A 73 10.49 -8.46 14.47
N ASN A 74 9.78 -7.91 15.45
CA ASN A 74 8.83 -8.62 16.30
C ASN A 74 7.41 -8.63 15.71
N ILE A 75 7.04 -7.55 15.03
CA ILE A 75 5.67 -7.30 14.55
C ILE A 75 5.74 -6.84 13.08
N LEU A 76 4.90 -7.42 12.24
CA LEU A 76 4.68 -7.00 10.86
C LEU A 76 3.21 -6.69 10.65
N ILE A 77 2.91 -5.47 10.20
CA ILE A 77 1.57 -5.05 9.82
C ILE A 77 1.64 -4.64 8.35
N VAL A 78 0.92 -5.36 7.49
CA VAL A 78 0.75 -5.00 6.09
C VAL A 78 -0.68 -4.55 5.90
N ASN A 79 -0.90 -3.37 5.31
CA ASN A 79 -2.22 -2.93 4.90
C ASN A 79 -2.29 -2.76 3.38
N CYS A 80 -3.38 -3.25 2.79
CA CYS A 80 -3.75 -3.07 1.40
C CYS A 80 -5.28 -3.19 1.29
N SER A 81 -5.95 -2.18 0.75
CA SER A 81 -7.42 -2.16 0.75
C SER A 81 -7.99 -3.04 -0.34
N LEU A 82 -7.40 -2.98 -1.53
CA LEU A 82 -7.98 -3.47 -2.77
C LEU A 82 -7.47 -4.85 -3.22
N PHE A 83 -6.54 -5.45 -2.49
CA PHE A 83 -5.95 -6.74 -2.82
C PHE A 83 -5.59 -7.54 -1.55
N SER A 84 -6.28 -8.66 -1.35
CA SER A 84 -6.08 -9.54 -0.20
C SER A 84 -5.99 -11.01 -0.65
N PRO A 85 -4.85 -11.42 -1.24
CA PRO A 85 -4.67 -12.77 -1.78
C PRO A 85 -4.50 -13.83 -0.67
N ALA A 86 -4.58 -15.09 -1.07
CA ALA A 86 -4.13 -16.24 -0.29
C ALA A 86 -2.94 -16.91 -1.03
N PRO A 87 -1.74 -16.99 -0.44
CA PRO A 87 -1.33 -16.50 0.89
C PRO A 87 -1.38 -14.96 1.01
N SER A 88 -1.50 -14.45 2.24
CA SER A 88 -1.58 -13.00 2.50
C SER A 88 -0.31 -12.25 2.10
N LEU A 89 -0.39 -10.94 1.88
CA LEU A 89 0.78 -10.10 1.57
C LEU A 89 1.80 -10.15 2.71
N SER A 90 1.34 -10.16 3.96
CA SER A 90 2.22 -10.33 5.12
C SER A 90 2.98 -11.66 5.10
N ALA A 91 2.35 -12.75 4.68
CA ALA A 91 3.00 -14.06 4.55
C ALA A 91 4.05 -14.06 3.43
N VAL A 92 3.77 -13.38 2.31
CA VAL A 92 4.74 -13.19 1.22
C VAL A 92 5.99 -12.46 1.72
N VAL A 93 5.82 -11.38 2.49
CA VAL A 93 6.94 -10.63 3.11
C VAL A 93 7.73 -11.50 4.08
N ILE A 94 7.06 -12.22 4.98
CA ILE A 94 7.72 -13.11 5.95
C ILE A 94 8.57 -14.15 5.23
N ASN A 95 8.03 -14.77 4.18
CA ASN A 95 8.75 -15.79 3.42
C ASN A 95 9.93 -15.21 2.63
N LYS A 96 9.78 -14.01 2.04
CA LYS A 96 10.84 -13.35 1.26
C LYS A 96 12.04 -12.98 2.14
N TYR A 97 11.80 -12.32 3.27
CA TYR A 97 12.85 -11.79 4.14
C TYR A 97 13.29 -12.75 5.25
N LYS A 98 12.69 -13.94 5.32
CA LYS A 98 12.98 -14.95 6.34
C LYS A 98 12.90 -14.35 7.74
N LEU A 99 11.80 -13.62 8.00
CA LEU A 99 11.54 -13.03 9.32
C LEU A 99 11.51 -14.13 10.40
N ARG A 100 11.56 -13.74 11.67
CA ARG A 100 11.54 -14.70 12.80
C ARG A 100 10.27 -15.57 12.76
N SER A 101 10.38 -16.81 13.24
CA SER A 101 9.29 -17.80 13.20
C SER A 101 8.09 -17.44 14.08
N ASN A 102 8.33 -16.72 15.18
CA ASN A 102 7.32 -16.26 16.13
C ASN A 102 6.97 -14.77 15.93
N ILE A 103 7.01 -14.29 14.69
CA ILE A 103 6.60 -12.92 14.34
C ILE A 103 5.08 -12.77 14.52
N LYS A 104 4.66 -11.61 15.03
CA LYS A 104 3.24 -11.22 15.06
C LYS A 104 2.90 -10.58 13.72
N SER A 105 2.12 -11.27 12.90
CA SER A 105 1.80 -10.85 11.54
C SER A 105 0.33 -10.43 11.43
N PHE A 106 0.08 -9.26 10.84
CA PHE A 106 -1.25 -8.73 10.57
C PHE A 106 -1.37 -8.29 9.12
N ASN A 107 -2.48 -8.65 8.46
CA ASN A 107 -2.81 -8.21 7.11
C ASN A 107 -4.16 -7.49 7.16
N LEU A 108 -4.15 -6.17 7.06
CA LEU A 108 -5.34 -5.32 7.14
C LEU A 108 -5.86 -4.99 5.74
N SER A 109 -7.15 -5.16 5.51
CA SER A 109 -7.83 -4.82 4.25
C SER A 109 -9.15 -4.10 4.51
N GLY A 110 -9.72 -3.49 3.47
CA GLY A 110 -11.04 -2.84 3.55
C GLY A 110 -11.11 -1.48 4.28
N MET A 111 -9.99 -0.95 4.78
CA MET A 111 -9.99 0.32 5.54
C MET A 111 -9.75 1.58 4.69
N GLY A 112 -9.45 1.41 3.40
CA GLY A 112 -9.22 2.51 2.46
C GLY A 112 -8.02 3.38 2.85
N CYS A 113 -8.08 4.66 2.48
CA CYS A 113 -7.00 5.62 2.71
C CYS A 113 -6.62 5.84 4.19
N ASN A 114 -7.48 5.43 5.14
CA ASN A 114 -7.21 5.52 6.58
C ASN A 114 -6.40 4.32 7.12
N ALA A 115 -6.15 3.29 6.31
CA ALA A 115 -5.47 2.06 6.73
C ALA A 115 -4.08 2.32 7.31
N GLY A 116 -3.37 3.34 6.82
CA GLY A 116 -2.06 3.75 7.35
C GLY A 116 -2.14 4.16 8.82
N LEU A 117 -3.07 5.05 9.19
CA LEU A 117 -3.24 5.51 10.57
C LEU A 117 -3.69 4.38 11.50
N ILE A 118 -4.61 3.53 11.03
CA ILE A 118 -5.06 2.34 11.77
C ILE A 118 -3.87 1.39 12.04
N SER A 119 -2.97 1.24 11.07
CA SER A 119 -1.78 0.40 11.24
C SER A 119 -0.79 0.98 12.25
N VAL A 120 -0.64 2.31 12.28
CA VAL A 120 0.18 3.01 13.29
C VAL A 120 -0.41 2.85 14.68
N GLU A 121 -1.74 2.95 14.82
CA GLU A 121 -2.44 2.71 16.07
C GLU A 121 -2.23 1.28 16.57
N LEU A 122 -2.44 0.28 15.70
CA LEU A 122 -2.19 -1.12 16.04
C LEU A 122 -0.74 -1.37 16.45
N ALA A 123 0.23 -0.78 15.74
CA ALA A 123 1.64 -0.89 16.09
C ALA A 123 1.94 -0.27 17.47
N ARG A 124 1.39 0.92 17.76
CA ARG A 124 1.52 1.58 19.07
C ARG A 124 1.03 0.65 20.18
N ASP A 125 -0.17 0.10 20.03
CA ASP A 125 -0.79 -0.72 21.08
C ASP A 125 0.00 -2.02 21.31
N LEU A 126 0.48 -2.66 20.24
CA LEU A 126 1.34 -3.84 20.35
C LEU A 126 2.70 -3.52 20.99
N LEU A 127 3.31 -2.39 20.64
CA LEU A 127 4.58 -1.94 21.21
C LEU A 127 4.44 -1.51 22.68
N GLN A 128 3.24 -1.11 23.15
CA GLN A 128 3.03 -0.86 24.58
C GLN A 128 3.06 -2.14 25.41
N VAL A 129 2.60 -3.26 24.85
CA VAL A 129 2.51 -4.55 25.54
C VAL A 129 3.76 -5.42 25.34
N HIS A 130 4.52 -5.20 24.26
CA HIS A 130 5.72 -5.96 23.93
C HIS A 130 6.99 -5.12 24.13
N PRO A 131 7.70 -5.25 25.27
CA PRO A 131 8.90 -4.46 25.55
C PRO A 131 10.03 -4.76 24.55
N ASN A 132 10.90 -3.78 24.32
CA ASN A 132 12.08 -3.86 23.45
C ASN A 132 11.80 -4.58 22.12
N SER A 133 10.76 -4.13 21.42
CA SER A 133 10.26 -4.74 20.20
C SER A 133 10.28 -3.76 19.04
N ASN A 134 10.50 -4.30 17.84
CA ASN A 134 10.43 -3.57 16.59
C ASN A 134 9.19 -3.98 15.80
N ALA A 135 8.45 -2.99 15.30
CA ALA A 135 7.31 -3.17 14.43
C ALA A 135 7.58 -2.55 13.06
N ILE A 136 7.30 -3.29 12.00
CA ILE A 136 7.26 -2.76 10.64
C ILE A 136 5.81 -2.62 10.20
N ILE A 137 5.48 -1.44 9.69
CA ILE A 137 4.23 -1.16 9.00
C ILE A 137 4.54 -1.00 7.52
N ILE A 138 3.82 -1.74 6.68
CA ILE A 138 3.84 -1.61 5.23
C ILE A 138 2.44 -1.15 4.82
N SER A 139 2.37 0.01 4.18
CA SER A 139 1.14 0.52 3.56
C SER A 139 1.32 0.51 2.06
N THR A 140 0.39 -0.12 1.35
CA THR A 140 0.46 -0.24 -0.11
C THR A 140 -0.96 -0.25 -0.66
N GLU A 141 -1.12 0.18 -1.91
CA GLU A 141 -2.38 -0.01 -2.63
C GLU A 141 -2.08 -0.68 -3.97
N ILE A 142 -2.74 -1.80 -4.21
CA ILE A 142 -2.54 -2.63 -5.41
C ILE A 142 -3.75 -2.41 -6.31
N ILE A 143 -3.50 -1.73 -7.42
CA ILE A 143 -4.58 -1.15 -8.24
C ILE A 143 -4.87 -1.97 -9.48
N MET A 144 -3.99 -2.92 -9.85
CA MET A 144 -4.18 -3.79 -11.01
C MET A 144 -5.56 -4.47 -11.11
N PRO A 145 -6.12 -5.08 -10.04
CA PRO A 145 -7.39 -5.81 -10.18
C PRO A 145 -8.61 -4.90 -10.37
N ASN A 146 -8.49 -3.58 -10.19
CA ASN A 146 -9.61 -2.65 -10.14
C ASN A 146 -9.72 -1.71 -11.35
N HIS A 147 -9.11 -2.08 -12.48
CA HIS A 147 -9.20 -1.28 -13.70
C HIS A 147 -10.61 -1.32 -14.32
N TYR A 148 -11.30 -0.17 -14.34
CA TYR A 148 -12.65 -0.06 -14.87
C TYR A 148 -12.66 0.10 -16.40
N LYS A 149 -13.33 -0.82 -17.11
CA LYS A 149 -13.40 -0.86 -18.59
C LYS A 149 -14.65 -0.17 -19.19
N GLY A 150 -15.59 0.27 -18.35
CA GLY A 150 -16.85 0.85 -18.80
C GLY A 150 -16.75 2.31 -19.24
N ASN A 151 -17.89 3.00 -19.23
CA ASN A 151 -18.02 4.38 -19.71
C ASN A 151 -18.58 5.35 -18.65
N GLU A 152 -18.98 4.84 -17.47
CA GLU A 152 -19.51 5.69 -16.40
C GLU A 152 -18.42 6.63 -15.88
N ARG A 153 -18.67 7.94 -15.92
CA ARG A 153 -17.64 8.95 -15.63
C ARG A 153 -17.11 8.85 -14.20
N ALA A 154 -18.02 8.63 -13.24
CA ALA A 154 -17.65 8.49 -11.84
C ALA A 154 -16.69 7.30 -11.61
N MET A 155 -16.89 6.20 -12.35
CA MET A 155 -16.09 4.99 -12.24
C MET A 155 -14.76 5.04 -13.03
N LEU A 156 -14.56 6.07 -13.87
CA LEU A 156 -13.31 6.30 -14.59
C LEU A 156 -12.29 7.11 -13.76
N LEU A 157 -12.74 7.81 -12.72
CA LEU A 157 -11.87 8.61 -11.86
C LEU A 157 -10.76 7.76 -11.19
N PRO A 158 -11.03 6.57 -10.61
CA PRO A 158 -9.98 5.71 -10.04
C PRO A 158 -8.88 5.35 -11.02
N ASN A 159 -9.21 5.08 -12.29
CA ASN A 159 -8.22 4.79 -13.33
C ASN A 159 -7.25 5.96 -13.56
N CYS A 160 -7.71 7.19 -13.34
CA CYS A 160 -6.92 8.40 -13.56
C CYS A 160 -6.13 8.81 -12.32
N LEU A 161 -6.70 8.62 -11.11
CA LEU A 161 -6.18 9.19 -9.87
C LEU A 161 -5.28 8.22 -9.09
N PHE A 162 -5.60 6.93 -9.08
CA PHE A 162 -4.81 5.98 -8.29
C PHE A 162 -3.52 5.59 -8.99
N ARG A 163 -2.48 5.41 -8.19
CA ARG A 163 -1.14 5.06 -8.61
C ARG A 163 -0.61 3.96 -7.71
N MET A 164 0.21 3.08 -8.26
CA MET A 164 0.84 2.03 -7.48
C MET A 164 1.92 2.63 -6.57
N GLY A 165 2.12 2.03 -5.41
CA GLY A 165 3.20 2.45 -4.51
C GLY A 165 3.11 1.77 -3.15
N SER A 166 4.21 1.83 -2.40
CA SER A 166 4.29 1.34 -1.04
C SER A 166 5.17 2.23 -0.17
N ALA A 167 4.82 2.32 1.10
CA ALA A 167 5.62 2.94 2.14
C ALA A 167 5.85 1.93 3.28
N ALA A 168 7.07 1.93 3.82
CA ALA A 168 7.44 1.11 4.97
C ALA A 168 7.96 1.99 6.12
N ILE A 169 7.47 1.74 7.33
CA ILE A 169 7.86 2.46 8.55
C ILE A 169 8.35 1.47 9.59
N LEU A 170 9.49 1.77 10.21
CA LEU A 170 9.99 1.07 11.40
C LEU A 170 9.60 1.87 12.65
N MET A 171 8.92 1.21 13.59
CA MET A 171 8.63 1.72 14.94
C MET A 171 9.32 0.85 15.98
N SER A 172 9.84 1.47 17.04
CA SER A 172 10.49 0.79 18.16
C SER A 172 10.07 1.45 19.47
N ASN A 173 10.02 0.66 20.54
CA ASN A 173 9.91 1.14 21.92
C ASN A 173 11.22 0.96 22.71
N GLY A 174 12.30 0.53 22.06
CA GLY A 174 13.61 0.36 22.67
C GLY A 174 14.29 1.70 22.94
N ARG A 175 14.78 1.89 24.17
CA ARG A 175 15.52 3.13 24.53
C ARG A 175 16.76 3.34 23.66
N SER A 176 17.41 2.26 23.22
CA SER A 176 18.57 2.29 22.34
C SER A 176 18.28 2.88 20.96
N ASP A 177 17.02 2.94 20.53
CA ASP A 177 16.65 3.48 19.22
C ASP A 177 16.26 4.96 19.26
N GLN A 178 16.15 5.55 20.46
CA GLN A 178 15.65 6.91 20.64
C GLN A 178 16.55 7.95 19.95
N TRP A 179 17.87 7.77 19.97
CA TRP A 179 18.83 8.73 19.39
C TRP A 179 18.78 8.78 17.85
N ARG A 180 18.35 7.69 17.21
CA ARG A 180 18.25 7.57 15.74
C ARG A 180 16.81 7.74 15.22
N ALA A 181 15.84 7.90 16.12
CA ALA A 181 14.44 8.04 15.74
C ALA A 181 14.20 9.38 15.03
N LYS A 182 13.63 9.32 13.83
CA LYS A 182 13.26 10.53 13.07
C LYS A 182 12.09 11.28 13.70
N TYR A 183 11.17 10.53 14.32
CA TYR A 183 9.95 11.04 14.90
C TYR A 183 9.60 10.27 16.17
N LYS A 184 8.90 10.94 17.09
CA LYS A 184 8.29 10.32 18.27
C LYS A 184 6.78 10.44 18.14
N LEU A 185 6.07 9.32 18.25
CA LEU A 185 4.60 9.30 18.28
C LEU A 185 4.13 9.81 19.65
N SER A 186 3.71 11.08 19.71
CA SER A 186 3.21 11.71 20.95
C SER A 186 1.73 11.44 21.18
N HIS A 187 0.90 11.69 20.18
CA HIS A 187 -0.56 11.54 20.25
C HIS A 187 -1.08 10.92 18.96
N LEU A 188 -2.12 10.11 19.10
CA LEU A 188 -2.87 9.55 17.97
C LEU A 188 -4.34 9.66 18.32
N VAL A 189 -5.10 10.33 17.46
CA VAL A 189 -6.55 10.49 17.59
C VAL A 189 -7.19 9.89 16.35
N ARG A 190 -8.16 9.01 16.56
CA ARG A 190 -8.95 8.41 15.49
C ARG A 190 -10.43 8.56 15.83
N THR A 191 -11.21 9.04 14.86
CA THR A 191 -12.67 9.07 14.96
C THR A 191 -13.23 7.89 14.17
N HIS A 192 -14.15 7.14 14.76
CA HIS A 192 -14.81 6.02 14.10
C HIS A 192 -16.31 6.29 14.01
N ARG A 193 -16.82 6.43 12.79
CA ARG A 193 -18.24 6.69 12.50
C ARG A 193 -18.99 5.48 11.95
N GLY A 194 -18.43 4.27 12.09
CA GLY A 194 -19.05 3.07 11.53
C GLY A 194 -20.41 2.69 12.16
N ALA A 195 -20.74 3.24 13.33
CA ALA A 195 -22.06 3.11 13.96
C ALA A 195 -23.00 4.29 13.67
N ASP A 196 -22.49 5.36 13.04
CA ASP A 196 -23.31 6.49 12.64
C ASP A 196 -24.11 6.03 11.41
N ALA A 197 -25.34 5.59 11.63
CA ALA A 197 -26.26 5.28 10.55
C ALA A 197 -26.46 6.55 9.71
N GLN A 198 -25.90 6.59 8.51
CA GLN A 198 -26.28 7.56 7.50
C GLN A 198 -27.29 6.90 6.57
N ASN A 199 -28.53 7.38 6.69
CA ASN A 199 -29.54 7.37 5.64
C ASN A 199 -29.00 7.97 4.35
#